data_AF-A0AAV4GQM7-F1
#
_entry.id   AF-A0AAV4GQM7-F1
#
_cell.length_a   1.000
_cell.length_b   1.000
_cell.length_c   1.000
_cell.angle_alpha   90.00
_cell.angle_beta   90.00
_cell.angle_gamma   90.00
#
_symmetry.space_group_name_H-M   'P 1'
#
loop_
_entity.id
_entity.type
_entity.pdbx_description
1 polymer ?
#
loop_
_entity_poly.entity_id
_entity_poly.type
_entity_poly.pdbx_seq_one_letter_code
_entity_poly.pdbx_strand_id
1 'polypeptide(L)'
;MAVYVYGEEAVKDTKQIALRNTTVLAYVINKHVPIVNRKNVIRLNKQWYTDDIREAKKIQRSAEKKWRKTHVEVHRQAFVNARKNTNKLITAVKQIYTKNKISDSKSNPKELFRIVNGLIKHSKPGADLPQSNDNRELATKFADYFDNKIENIRKDLNNTNVSSVNNSSETCETSINSFRPTTEDEVKNIIKSMP
;
A
#
# COMPACT_ATOMS: atom_id res chain seq x y z
N MET A 1 -7.97 77.89 1.88
CA MET A 1 -9.25 77.26 2.25
C MET A 1 -9.41 75.97 1.45
N ALA A 2 -9.62 74.87 2.16
CA ALA A 2 -10.13 73.56 1.74
C ALA A 2 -9.67 72.98 0.39
N VAL A 3 -8.48 72.38 0.39
CA VAL A 3 -7.96 71.55 -0.70
C VAL A 3 -7.81 70.12 -0.17
N TYR A 4 -8.46 69.16 -0.85
CA TYR A 4 -8.40 67.69 -0.74
C TYR A 4 -8.63 67.03 0.63
N VAL A 5 -9.89 66.67 0.93
CA VAL A 5 -10.19 65.62 1.93
C VAL A 5 -11.08 64.51 1.36
N TYR A 6 -11.85 64.78 0.30
CA TYR A 6 -12.80 63.80 -0.28
C TYR A 6 -12.18 62.63 -1.07
N GLY A 7 -10.87 62.68 -1.38
CA GLY A 7 -10.20 61.63 -2.16
C GLY A 7 -9.77 60.41 -1.34
N GLU A 8 -9.35 60.61 -0.08
CA GLU A 8 -8.82 59.50 0.73
C GLU A 8 -9.90 58.59 1.30
N GLU A 9 -11.07 59.14 1.69
CA GLU A 9 -12.18 58.34 2.22
C GLU A 9 -12.82 57.47 1.13
N ALA A 10 -13.05 58.01 -0.07
CA ALA A 10 -13.60 57.24 -1.19
C ALA A 10 -12.64 56.12 -1.67
N VAL A 11 -11.33 56.35 -1.61
CA VAL A 11 -10.31 55.33 -1.94
C VAL A 11 -10.19 54.27 -0.83
N LYS A 12 -10.43 54.62 0.43
CA LYS A 12 -10.51 53.65 1.54
C LYS A 12 -11.74 52.76 1.38
N ASP A 13 -12.89 53.33 1.04
CA ASP A 13 -14.15 52.59 0.92
C ASP A 13 -14.15 51.60 -0.26
N THR A 14 -13.63 52.03 -1.42
CA THR A 14 -13.45 51.14 -2.60
C THR A 14 -12.49 49.98 -2.33
N LYS A 15 -11.41 50.22 -1.59
CA LYS A 15 -10.48 49.16 -1.14
C LYS A 15 -11.14 48.17 -0.19
N GLN A 16 -11.98 48.65 0.74
CA GLN A 16 -12.71 47.79 1.67
C GLN A 16 -13.73 46.91 0.95
N ILE A 17 -14.45 47.45 -0.03
CA ILE A 17 -15.39 46.70 -0.87
C ILE A 17 -14.66 45.62 -1.67
N ALA A 18 -13.53 45.97 -2.31
CA ALA A 18 -12.74 45.01 -3.08
C ALA A 18 -12.18 43.88 -2.19
N LEU A 19 -11.71 44.20 -0.98
CA LEU A 19 -11.22 43.23 -0.02
C LEU A 19 -12.34 42.28 0.40
N ARG A 20 -13.52 42.82 0.76
CA ARG A 20 -14.68 42.01 1.17
C ARG A 20 -15.12 41.05 0.07
N ASN A 21 -15.20 41.53 -1.17
CA ASN A 21 -15.57 40.69 -2.31
C ASN A 21 -14.55 39.57 -2.53
N THR A 22 -13.25 39.86 -2.44
CA THR A 22 -12.20 38.85 -2.59
C THR A 22 -12.31 37.77 -1.50
N THR A 23 -12.55 38.17 -0.25
CA THR A 23 -12.69 37.24 0.88
C THR A 23 -13.93 36.35 0.76
N VAL A 24 -15.06 36.93 0.36
CA VAL A 24 -16.32 36.18 0.16
C VAL A 24 -16.16 35.18 -1.00
N LEU A 25 -15.56 35.59 -2.11
CA LEU A 25 -15.30 34.71 -3.23
C LEU A 25 -14.34 33.57 -2.85
N ALA A 26 -13.26 33.88 -2.12
CA ALA A 26 -12.32 32.87 -1.63
C ALA A 26 -13.01 31.86 -0.69
N TYR A 27 -13.90 32.32 0.20
CA TYR A 27 -14.68 31.46 1.09
C TYR A 27 -15.63 30.54 0.31
N VAL A 28 -16.40 31.07 -0.64
CA VAL A 28 -17.34 30.28 -1.45
C VAL A 28 -16.59 29.25 -2.30
N ILE A 29 -15.47 29.64 -2.91
CA ILE A 29 -14.60 28.73 -3.66
C ILE A 29 -14.08 27.63 -2.74
N ASN A 30 -13.57 27.95 -1.56
CA ASN A 30 -13.02 26.92 -0.65
C ASN A 30 -14.12 25.99 -0.09
N LYS A 31 -15.35 26.48 0.09
CA LYS A 31 -16.50 25.67 0.54
C LYS A 31 -16.92 24.63 -0.50
N HIS A 32 -16.94 25.01 -1.78
CA HIS A 32 -17.43 24.13 -2.86
C HIS A 32 -16.31 23.38 -3.59
N VAL A 33 -15.11 23.94 -3.62
CA VAL A 33 -13.91 23.41 -4.28
C VAL A 33 -12.71 23.61 -3.36
N PRO A 34 -12.65 22.88 -2.23
CA PRO A 34 -11.53 23.00 -1.31
C PRO A 34 -10.22 22.64 -2.01
N ILE A 35 -9.20 23.48 -1.84
CA ILE A 35 -7.87 23.23 -2.39
C ILE A 35 -7.24 22.11 -1.57
N VAL A 36 -7.30 20.88 -2.09
CA VAL A 36 -6.66 19.73 -1.47
C VAL A 36 -5.23 19.62 -2.00
N ASN A 37 -4.26 19.97 -1.16
CA ASN A 37 -2.84 19.75 -1.45
C ASN A 37 -2.52 18.25 -1.40
N ARG A 38 -2.47 17.62 -2.58
CA ARG A 38 -2.04 16.22 -2.70
C ARG A 38 -0.54 16.18 -2.95
N LYS A 39 0.19 15.48 -2.07
CA LYS A 39 1.60 15.19 -2.30
C LYS A 39 1.71 14.21 -3.48
N ASN A 40 2.12 14.71 -4.63
CA ASN A 40 2.51 13.85 -5.74
C ASN A 40 3.90 13.29 -5.45
N VAL A 41 3.95 12.00 -5.10
CA VAL A 41 5.22 11.29 -5.00
C VAL A 41 5.78 11.10 -6.41
N ILE A 42 6.78 11.91 -6.78
CA ILE A 42 7.53 11.70 -8.01
C ILE A 42 8.28 10.38 -7.86
N ARG A 43 7.78 9.34 -8.53
CA ARG A 43 8.45 8.05 -8.57
C ARG A 43 9.46 8.09 -9.70
N LEU A 44 10.73 8.30 -9.36
CA LEU A 44 11.82 8.13 -10.32
C LEU A 44 11.75 6.73 -10.91
N ASN A 45 11.96 6.63 -12.22
CA ASN A 45 12.00 5.34 -12.87
C ASN A 45 13.16 4.52 -12.26
N LYS A 46 12.90 3.26 -11.94
CA LYS A 46 13.95 2.40 -11.38
C LYS A 46 15.03 2.22 -12.43
N GLN A 47 16.31 2.24 -12.03
CA GLN A 47 17.45 2.16 -12.96
C GLN A 47 17.43 0.92 -13.86
N TRP A 48 16.78 -0.17 -13.44
CA TRP A 48 16.62 -1.40 -14.21
C TRP A 48 15.36 -1.44 -15.08
N TYR A 49 14.51 -0.42 -15.08
CA TYR A 49 13.25 -0.44 -15.80
C TYR A 49 13.43 0.04 -17.25
N THR A 50 13.55 -0.92 -18.17
CA THR A 50 13.74 -0.71 -19.60
C THR A 50 12.42 -0.57 -20.36
N ASP A 51 12.50 -0.13 -21.61
CA ASP A 51 11.35 0.01 -22.51
C ASP A 51 10.71 -1.35 -22.83
N ASP A 52 11.49 -2.41 -22.95
CA ASP A 52 11.00 -3.78 -23.15
C ASP A 52 10.06 -4.23 -22.03
N ILE A 53 10.39 -3.90 -20.76
CA ILE A 53 9.53 -4.20 -19.61
C ILE A 53 8.22 -3.40 -19.71
N ARG A 54 8.30 -2.16 -20.19
CA ARG A 54 7.12 -1.30 -20.39
C ARG A 54 6.21 -1.89 -21.45
N GLU A 55 6.76 -2.36 -22.56
CA GLU A 55 6.02 -3.00 -23.64
C GLU A 55 5.40 -4.33 -23.19
N ALA A 56 6.17 -5.20 -22.54
CA ALA A 56 5.66 -6.46 -21.98
C ALA A 56 4.50 -6.23 -21.01
N LYS A 57 4.59 -5.22 -20.13
CA LYS A 57 3.50 -4.82 -19.23
C LYS A 57 2.29 -4.26 -19.97
N LYS A 58 2.49 -3.52 -21.07
CA LYS A 58 1.41 -3.02 -21.92
C LYS A 58 0.63 -4.20 -22.53
N ILE A 59 1.34 -5.18 -23.08
CA ILE A 59 0.75 -6.41 -23.64
C ILE A 59 0.01 -7.19 -22.54
N GLN A 60 0.62 -7.39 -21.38
CA GLN A 60 -0.01 -8.07 -20.24
C GLN A 60 -1.32 -7.39 -19.82
N ARG A 61 -1.33 -6.06 -19.69
CA ARG A 61 -2.54 -5.29 -19.34
C ARG A 61 -3.61 -5.40 -20.42
N SER A 62 -3.22 -5.41 -21.70
CA SER A 62 -4.16 -5.59 -22.82
C SER A 62 -4.84 -6.97 -22.75
N ALA A 63 -4.04 -8.02 -22.56
CA ALA A 63 -4.54 -9.39 -22.41
C ALA A 63 -5.44 -9.54 -21.17
N GLU A 64 -5.06 -8.92 -20.04
CA GLU A 64 -5.86 -8.91 -18.81
C GLU A 64 -7.22 -8.25 -19.03
N LYS A 65 -7.24 -7.06 -19.65
CA LYS A 65 -8.49 -6.34 -19.98
C LYS A 65 -9.39 -7.18 -20.88
N LYS A 66 -8.81 -7.85 -21.89
CA LYS A 66 -9.56 -8.72 -22.80
C LYS A 66 -10.19 -9.90 -22.04
N TRP A 67 -9.43 -10.56 -21.17
CA TRP A 67 -9.95 -11.65 -20.33
C TRP A 67 -11.04 -11.17 -19.36
N ARG A 68 -10.85 -10.04 -18.66
CA ARG A 68 -11.85 -9.46 -17.76
C ARG A 68 -13.15 -9.07 -18.46
N LYS A 69 -13.12 -8.77 -19.77
CA LYS A 69 -14.32 -8.45 -20.55
C LYS A 69 -15.06 -9.71 -21.04
N THR A 70 -14.32 -10.76 -21.38
CA THR A 70 -14.84 -11.92 -22.13
C THR A 70 -15.04 -13.16 -21.27
N HIS A 71 -14.27 -13.32 -20.19
CA HIS A 71 -14.26 -14.49 -19.30
C HIS A 71 -14.00 -15.84 -19.99
N VAL A 72 -13.40 -15.85 -21.18
CA VAL A 72 -13.07 -17.08 -21.93
C VAL A 72 -11.69 -17.61 -21.56
N GLU A 73 -11.56 -18.95 -21.49
CA GLU A 73 -10.31 -19.63 -21.10
C GLU A 73 -9.13 -19.31 -22.03
N VAL A 74 -9.35 -19.22 -23.35
CA VAL A 74 -8.30 -18.83 -24.30
C VAL A 74 -7.69 -17.47 -23.96
N HIS A 75 -8.52 -16.52 -23.52
CA HIS A 75 -8.04 -15.20 -23.10
C HIS A 75 -7.36 -15.23 -21.73
N ARG A 76 -7.81 -16.12 -20.82
CA ARG A 76 -7.10 -16.38 -19.57
C ARG A 76 -5.70 -16.93 -19.81
N GLN A 77 -5.56 -17.91 -20.69
CA GLN A 77 -4.26 -18.50 -21.06
C GLN A 77 -3.33 -17.46 -21.67
N ALA A 78 -3.85 -16.62 -22.59
CA ALA A 78 -3.08 -15.51 -23.17
C ALA A 78 -2.58 -14.53 -22.10
N PHE A 79 -3.44 -14.16 -21.13
CA PHE A 79 -3.04 -13.32 -20.00
C PHE A 79 -1.97 -13.99 -19.11
N VAL A 80 -2.15 -15.27 -18.77
CA VAL A 80 -1.18 -16.04 -17.97
C VAL A 80 0.17 -16.10 -18.67
N ASN A 81 0.20 -16.34 -19.99
CA ASN A 81 1.42 -16.37 -20.79
C ASN A 81 2.10 -14.99 -20.83
N ALA A 82 1.34 -13.92 -21.05
CA ALA A 82 1.87 -12.56 -21.01
C ALA A 82 2.44 -12.20 -19.62
N ARG A 83 1.77 -12.60 -18.54
CA ARG A 83 2.24 -12.43 -17.16
C ARG A 83 3.54 -13.21 -16.90
N LYS A 84 3.62 -14.46 -17.34
CA LYS A 84 4.84 -15.28 -17.24
C LYS A 84 6.00 -14.62 -17.98
N ASN A 85 5.77 -14.14 -19.20
CA ASN A 85 6.78 -13.45 -19.99
C ASN A 85 7.30 -12.18 -19.29
N THR A 86 6.39 -11.32 -18.84
CA THR A 86 6.75 -10.09 -18.10
C THR A 86 7.57 -10.40 -16.85
N ASN A 87 7.19 -11.43 -16.08
CA ASN A 87 7.93 -11.83 -14.89
C ASN A 87 9.33 -12.33 -15.24
N LYS A 88 9.47 -13.18 -16.26
CA LYS A 88 10.79 -13.66 -16.74
C LYS A 88 11.69 -12.49 -17.14
N LEU A 89 11.16 -11.55 -17.92
CA LEU A 89 11.91 -10.38 -18.38
C LEU A 89 12.36 -9.50 -17.19
N ILE A 90 11.46 -9.20 -16.25
CA ILE A 90 11.79 -8.42 -15.05
C ILE A 90 12.88 -9.11 -14.23
N THR A 91 12.79 -10.43 -14.05
CA THR A 91 13.79 -11.19 -13.31
C THR A 91 15.14 -11.14 -14.01
N ALA A 92 15.20 -11.37 -15.32
CA ALA A 92 16.44 -11.32 -16.10
C ALA A 92 17.11 -9.94 -16.03
N VAL A 93 16.35 -8.87 -16.26
CA VAL A 93 16.90 -7.50 -16.21
C VAL A 93 17.38 -7.14 -14.80
N LYS A 94 16.66 -7.54 -13.76
CA LYS A 94 17.12 -7.36 -12.38
C LYS A 94 18.41 -8.10 -12.10
N GLN A 95 18.52 -9.36 -12.54
CA GLN A 95 19.74 -10.17 -12.37
C GLN A 95 20.94 -9.51 -13.05
N ILE A 96 20.78 -9.05 -14.29
CA ILE A 96 21.82 -8.33 -15.04
C ILE A 96 22.22 -7.07 -14.28
N TYR A 97 21.24 -6.24 -13.88
CA TYR A 97 21.50 -5.01 -13.15
C TYR A 97 22.25 -5.27 -11.83
N THR A 98 21.83 -6.24 -11.03
CA THR A 98 22.50 -6.56 -9.76
C THR A 98 23.89 -7.14 -9.99
N LYS A 99 24.07 -7.98 -11.01
CA LYS A 99 25.37 -8.54 -11.38
C LYS A 99 26.35 -7.43 -11.76
N ASN A 100 25.93 -6.50 -12.61
CA ASN A 100 26.76 -5.35 -12.99
C ASN A 100 27.11 -4.50 -11.78
N LYS A 101 26.12 -4.18 -10.93
CA LYS A 101 26.33 -3.39 -9.73
C LYS A 101 27.33 -4.02 -8.75
N ILE A 102 27.31 -5.34 -8.61
CA ILE A 102 28.28 -6.11 -7.81
C ILE A 102 29.67 -6.05 -8.45
N SER A 103 29.75 -6.24 -9.77
CA SER A 103 31.02 -6.18 -10.53
C SER A 103 31.68 -4.81 -10.40
N ASP A 104 30.90 -3.74 -10.55
CA ASP A 104 31.38 -2.35 -10.45
C ASP A 104 31.89 -2.02 -9.03
N SER A 105 31.36 -2.70 -8.02
CA SER A 105 31.72 -2.49 -6.61
C SER A 105 32.86 -3.38 -6.12
N LYS A 106 33.50 -4.17 -7.00
CA LYS A 106 34.54 -5.16 -6.63
C LYS A 106 35.74 -4.54 -5.89
N SER A 107 36.07 -3.28 -6.19
CA SER A 107 37.19 -2.57 -5.55
C SER A 107 36.82 -1.95 -4.18
N ASN A 108 35.55 -1.95 -3.78
CA ASN A 108 35.09 -1.35 -2.53
C ASN A 108 34.24 -2.34 -1.72
N PRO A 109 34.85 -3.09 -0.77
CA PRO A 109 34.15 -4.08 0.05
C PRO A 109 32.96 -3.52 0.81
N LYS A 110 33.03 -2.28 1.32
CA LYS A 110 31.95 -1.64 2.07
C LYS A 110 30.70 -1.46 1.20
N GLU A 111 30.90 -1.03 -0.05
CA GLU A 111 29.83 -0.87 -1.03
C GLU A 111 29.24 -2.22 -1.45
N LEU A 112 30.09 -3.23 -1.66
CA LEU A 112 29.65 -4.60 -1.94
C LEU A 112 28.76 -5.15 -0.82
N PHE A 113 29.22 -5.08 0.44
CA PHE A 113 28.43 -5.52 1.59
C PHE A 113 27.13 -4.74 1.74
N ARG A 114 27.13 -3.43 1.45
CA ARG A 114 25.90 -2.62 1.42
C ARG A 114 24.89 -3.13 0.39
N ILE A 115 25.35 -3.45 -0.81
CA ILE A 115 24.51 -3.99 -1.89
C ILE A 115 23.96 -5.37 -1.49
N VAL A 116 24.81 -6.27 -1.02
CA VAL A 116 24.44 -7.63 -0.58
C VAL A 116 23.43 -7.57 0.56
N ASN A 117 23.69 -6.74 1.58
CA ASN A 117 22.75 -6.53 2.69
C ASN A 117 21.41 -5.98 2.20
N GLY A 118 21.41 -5.10 1.20
CA GLY A 118 20.18 -4.59 0.58
C GLY A 118 19.40 -5.64 -0.23
N LEU A 119 20.07 -6.68 -0.74
CA LEU A 119 19.43 -7.80 -1.43
C LEU A 119 18.85 -8.83 -0.45
N ILE A 120 19.55 -9.08 0.66
CA ILE A 120 19.17 -10.10 1.68
C ILE A 120 18.16 -9.54 2.68
N LYS A 121 18.27 -8.26 3.08
CA LYS A 121 17.29 -7.66 4.00
C LYS A 121 15.96 -7.46 3.29
N HIS A 122 15.03 -8.38 3.54
CA HIS A 122 13.60 -8.17 3.33
C HIS A 122 13.02 -7.11 4.30
N SER A 123 13.75 -6.77 5.38
CA SER A 123 13.33 -5.77 6.36
C SER A 123 13.90 -4.39 6.03
N LYS A 124 13.04 -3.38 6.09
CA LYS A 124 13.42 -1.98 5.96
C LYS A 124 14.51 -1.68 6.99
N PRO A 125 15.63 -1.04 6.63
CA PRO A 125 16.44 -0.35 7.65
C PRO A 125 15.51 0.69 8.28
N GLY A 126 15.17 0.52 9.56
CA GLY A 126 14.12 1.31 10.22
C GLY A 126 12.85 0.56 10.64
N ALA A 127 12.80 -0.77 10.59
CA ALA A 127 11.94 -1.51 11.54
C ALA A 127 12.59 -1.48 12.93
N ASP A 128 12.95 -0.27 13.36
CA ASP A 128 13.54 -0.03 14.65
C ASP A 128 12.40 -0.13 15.65
N LEU A 129 12.67 -0.82 16.75
CA LEU A 129 11.80 -0.81 17.91
C LEU A 129 11.41 0.65 18.23
N PRO A 130 10.22 0.89 18.81
CA PRO A 130 9.88 2.21 19.30
C PRO A 130 11.05 2.77 20.11
N GLN A 131 11.49 3.98 19.80
CA GLN A 131 12.59 4.62 20.54
C GLN A 131 12.18 4.70 22.01
N SER A 132 12.91 3.99 22.87
CA SER A 132 12.81 4.13 24.32
C SER A 132 14.21 4.30 24.89
N ASN A 133 14.29 5.07 25.97
CA ASN A 133 15.53 5.28 26.71
C ASN A 133 15.77 4.16 27.74
N ASP A 134 14.75 3.34 28.01
CA ASP A 134 14.79 2.20 28.93
C ASP A 134 14.08 0.98 28.32
N ASN A 135 14.74 -0.18 28.38
CA ASN A 135 14.23 -1.45 27.91
C ASN A 135 13.06 -1.95 28.78
N ARG A 136 13.06 -1.64 30.08
CA ARG A 136 11.97 -2.05 30.99
C ARG A 136 10.69 -1.31 30.65
N GLU A 137 10.76 0.00 30.45
CA GLU A 137 9.62 0.82 30.02
C GLU A 137 9.04 0.33 28.68
N LEU A 138 9.90 -0.04 27.73
CA LEU A 138 9.45 -0.57 26.44
C LEU A 138 8.75 -1.92 26.58
N ALA A 139 9.29 -2.82 27.41
CA ALA A 139 8.66 -4.10 27.70
C ALA A 139 7.28 -3.93 28.34
N THR A 140 7.15 -3.00 29.29
CA THR A 140 5.85 -2.65 29.89
C THR A 140 4.87 -2.12 28.84
N LYS A 141 5.30 -1.19 27.98
CA LYS A 141 4.45 -0.67 26.89
C LYS A 141 3.98 -1.77 25.94
N PHE A 142 4.82 -2.76 25.67
CA PHE A 142 4.40 -3.91 24.87
C PHE A 142 3.38 -4.77 25.61
N ALA A 143 3.59 -5.08 26.89
CA ALA A 143 2.65 -5.83 27.71
C ALA A 143 1.27 -5.12 27.73
N ASP A 144 1.25 -3.85 28.09
CA ASP A 144 0.03 -3.03 28.14
C ASP A 144 -0.68 -3.00 26.77
N TYR A 145 0.07 -2.87 25.67
CA TYR A 145 -0.51 -2.88 24.34
C TYR A 145 -1.23 -4.20 24.04
N PHE A 146 -0.61 -5.34 24.34
CA PHE A 146 -1.20 -6.64 24.08
C PHE A 146 -2.39 -6.93 24.99
N ASP A 147 -2.32 -6.56 26.27
CA ASP A 147 -3.43 -6.71 27.22
C ASP A 147 -4.64 -5.88 26.77
N ASN A 148 -4.44 -4.60 26.45
CA ASN A 148 -5.50 -3.74 25.93
C ASN A 148 -6.06 -4.25 24.60
N LYS A 149 -5.22 -4.79 23.72
CA LYS A 149 -5.66 -5.36 22.45
C LYS A 149 -6.52 -6.59 22.65
N ILE A 150 -6.15 -7.48 23.57
CA ILE A 150 -6.93 -8.67 23.92
C ILE A 150 -8.29 -8.24 24.51
N GLU A 151 -8.30 -7.27 25.41
CA GLU A 151 -9.55 -6.75 25.96
C GLU A 151 -10.46 -6.16 24.89
N ASN A 152 -9.92 -5.35 23.98
CA ASN A 152 -10.70 -4.73 22.92
C ASN A 152 -11.29 -5.78 21.97
N ILE A 153 -10.52 -6.79 21.59
CA ILE A 153 -11.03 -7.91 20.77
C ILE A 153 -12.16 -8.64 21.50
N ARG A 154 -12.03 -8.92 22.80
CA ARG A 154 -13.09 -9.57 23.58
C ARG A 154 -14.34 -8.70 23.65
N LYS A 155 -14.19 -7.39 23.90
CA LYS A 155 -15.29 -6.42 23.90
C LYS A 155 -15.99 -6.37 22.55
N ASP A 156 -15.24 -6.30 21.45
CA ASP A 156 -15.77 -6.28 20.09
C ASP A 156 -16.53 -7.56 19.76
N LEU A 157 -15.99 -8.74 20.12
CA LEU A 157 -16.68 -10.02 19.93
C LEU A 157 -17.97 -10.11 20.74
N ASN A 158 -17.96 -9.64 21.99
CA ASN A 158 -19.15 -9.64 22.85
C ASN A 158 -20.19 -8.60 22.40
N ASN A 159 -19.75 -7.46 21.86
CA ASN A 159 -20.61 -6.40 21.32
C ASN A 159 -21.08 -6.69 19.89
N THR A 160 -20.48 -7.68 19.23
CA THR A 160 -21.05 -8.28 18.03
C THR A 160 -22.24 -9.12 18.48
N ASN A 161 -23.32 -8.42 18.85
CA ASN A 161 -24.64 -9.01 18.89
C ASN A 161 -24.81 -9.71 17.55
N VAL A 162 -24.78 -11.04 17.60
CA VAL A 162 -25.31 -11.88 16.54
C VAL A 162 -26.73 -11.37 16.40
N SER A 163 -26.93 -10.45 15.45
CA SER A 163 -28.26 -10.04 15.06
C SER A 163 -28.91 -11.37 14.73
N SER A 164 -29.89 -11.76 15.55
CA SER A 164 -30.65 -12.99 15.39
C SER A 164 -31.04 -13.05 13.94
N VAL A 165 -30.28 -13.82 13.17
CA VAL A 165 -30.61 -14.06 11.79
C VAL A 165 -31.84 -14.92 11.93
N ASN A 166 -33.00 -14.31 11.72
CA ASN A 166 -34.22 -15.04 11.43
C ASN A 166 -34.00 -15.73 10.07
N ASN A 167 -33.12 -16.73 10.05
CA ASN A 167 -33.02 -17.71 9.00
C ASN A 167 -34.16 -18.68 9.27
N SER A 168 -35.14 -18.64 8.38
CA SER A 168 -36.01 -19.77 8.10
C SER A 168 -35.20 -21.06 8.16
N SER A 169 -35.71 -22.01 8.93
CA SER A 169 -35.13 -23.31 9.28
C SER A 169 -34.40 -24.01 8.13
N GLU A 170 -33.07 -23.93 8.15
CA GLU A 170 -32.20 -25.03 7.71
C GLU A 170 -31.20 -25.24 8.85
N THR A 171 -31.61 -26.02 9.85
CA THR A 171 -30.70 -26.53 10.87
C THR A 171 -29.72 -27.48 10.20
N CYS A 172 -28.46 -27.08 10.08
CA CYS A 172 -27.39 -27.97 9.65
C CYS A 172 -27.19 -29.03 10.74
N GLU A 173 -27.68 -30.25 10.51
CA GLU A 173 -27.64 -31.37 11.45
C GLU A 173 -26.22 -31.94 11.69
N THR A 174 -25.22 -31.45 10.97
CA THR A 174 -23.85 -31.97 11.10
C THR A 174 -23.06 -31.20 12.14
N SER A 175 -22.96 -31.76 13.34
CA SER A 175 -22.03 -31.31 14.38
C SER A 175 -20.67 -32.00 14.22
N ILE A 176 -19.58 -31.23 14.19
CA ILE A 176 -18.22 -31.76 14.10
C ILE A 176 -17.71 -32.13 15.51
N ASN A 177 -18.15 -33.28 16.01
CA ASN A 177 -17.86 -33.70 17.39
C ASN A 177 -16.47 -34.35 17.56
N SER A 178 -15.73 -34.57 16.48
CA SER A 178 -14.39 -35.16 16.54
C SER A 178 -13.55 -34.80 15.33
N PHE A 179 -12.24 -34.82 15.52
CA PHE A 179 -11.26 -34.75 14.44
C PHE A 179 -10.63 -36.12 14.25
N ARG A 180 -10.46 -36.54 12.99
CA ARG A 180 -9.68 -37.73 12.68
C ARG A 180 -8.19 -37.39 12.78
N PRO A 181 -7.37 -38.20 13.47
CA PRO A 181 -5.93 -38.04 13.44
C PRO A 181 -5.40 -38.21 12.01
N THR A 182 -4.46 -37.34 11.63
CA THR A 182 -3.86 -37.36 10.31
C THR A 182 -3.00 -38.61 10.12
N THR A 183 -2.98 -39.13 8.89
CA THR A 183 -2.19 -40.30 8.51
C THR A 183 -0.80 -39.91 7.98
N GLU A 184 0.19 -40.78 8.13
CA GLU A 184 1.57 -40.50 7.69
C GLU A 184 1.65 -40.18 6.19
N ASP A 185 0.86 -40.88 5.36
CA ASP A 185 0.79 -40.63 3.92
C ASP A 185 0.21 -39.26 3.58
N GLU A 186 -0.76 -38.79 4.36
CA GLU A 186 -1.36 -37.47 4.21
C GLU A 186 -0.34 -36.37 4.52
N VAL A 187 0.41 -36.50 5.62
CA VAL A 187 1.54 -35.60 5.95
C VAL A 187 2.59 -35.62 4.84
N LYS A 188 2.96 -36.80 4.37
CA LYS A 188 3.98 -36.99 3.34
C LYS A 188 3.58 -36.34 2.01
N ASN A 189 2.30 -36.43 1.64
CA ASN A 189 1.76 -35.77 0.45
C ASN A 189 1.72 -34.26 0.61
N ILE A 190 1.32 -33.75 1.79
CA ILE A 190 1.35 -32.31 2.08
C ILE A 190 2.77 -31.76 1.94
N ILE A 191 3.76 -32.42 2.56
CA ILE A 191 5.18 -32.01 2.48
C ILE A 191 5.67 -32.01 1.03
N LYS A 192 5.36 -33.05 0.25
CA LYS A 192 5.74 -33.13 -1.17
C LYS A 192 5.07 -32.07 -2.05
N SER A 193 3.91 -31.58 -1.65
CA SER A 193 3.14 -30.57 -2.37
C SER A 193 3.49 -29.12 -2.00
N MET A 194 4.37 -28.91 -1.03
CA MET A 194 4.83 -27.57 -0.67
C MET A 194 5.79 -27.01 -1.74
N PRO A 195 5.60 -25.74 -2.17
CA PRO A 195 6.40 -25.07 -3.20
C PRO A 195 7.80 -24.65 -2.74
#